data_AF-A0A6B1KCN1-F1
#
_entry.id   AF-A0A6B1KCN1-F1
#
_cell.length_a   1.000
_cell.length_b   1.000
_cell.length_c   1.000
_cell.angle_alpha   90.00
_cell.angle_beta   90.00
_cell.angle_gamma   90.00
#
_symmetry.space_group_name_H-M   'P 1'
#
loop_
_entity.id
_entity.type
_entity.pdbx_description
1 polymer ?
#
loop_
_entity_poly.entity_id
_entity_poly.type
_entity_poly.pdbx_seq_one_letter_code
_entity_poly.pdbx_strand_id
1 'polypeptide(L)'
;MPFDYAAYEEAFNAGDDDALVERYFTEDARFSGSSVDLRGREEIRAFLHQAHDGIRETMRPQVVTRSGTHVAAEIDTDFQATEDRPDFVFGPLARGELTTVKFFVTYELDPAGEKIAALRAATWKAGQGVSPAPTRITPTAAGRRAFLDYLISLSTANTERFPLFYADDIELTLPSVGVLRGPDAVAAFYRKMFQTVRENVTAHAVIIDKHGIALEATTRITAVVDAPDFPVGPLRQGESVENDYFIHYGLHDGRINRIDLAPRGELRGPFVAESA
;
A
#
# COMPACT_ATOMS: atom_id res chain seq x y z
N MET A 1 -17.47 -20.42 12.27
CA MET A 1 -17.96 -19.97 10.94
C MET A 1 -17.05 -20.58 9.89
N PRO A 2 -17.57 -20.98 8.71
CA PRO A 2 -16.76 -21.54 7.65
C PRO A 2 -15.60 -20.61 7.28
N PHE A 3 -14.43 -21.18 7.02
CA PHE A 3 -13.27 -20.40 6.59
C PHE A 3 -13.57 -19.63 5.29
N ASP A 4 -13.40 -18.31 5.36
CA ASP A 4 -13.54 -17.38 4.24
C ASP A 4 -12.17 -16.77 3.94
N TYR A 5 -11.66 -17.07 2.74
CA TYR A 5 -10.33 -16.63 2.33
C TYR A 5 -10.25 -15.10 2.14
N ALA A 6 -11.32 -14.45 1.70
CA ALA A 6 -11.33 -12.99 1.54
C ALA A 6 -11.26 -12.28 2.91
N ALA A 7 -12.00 -12.79 3.90
CA ALA A 7 -11.91 -12.29 5.27
C ALA A 7 -10.54 -12.58 5.93
N TYR A 8 -9.89 -13.69 5.56
CA TYR A 8 -8.53 -14.01 5.99
C TYR A 8 -7.51 -13.04 5.37
N GLU A 9 -7.61 -12.78 4.07
CA GLU A 9 -6.80 -11.78 3.36
C GLU A 9 -6.93 -10.39 4.00
N GLU A 10 -8.15 -9.93 4.28
CA GLU A 10 -8.39 -8.64 4.93
C GLU A 10 -7.73 -8.57 6.31
N ALA A 11 -7.83 -9.63 7.11
CA ALA A 11 -7.20 -9.69 8.43
C ALA A 11 -5.66 -9.71 8.33
N PHE A 12 -5.10 -10.45 7.38
CA PHE A 12 -3.66 -10.45 7.14
C PHE A 12 -3.17 -9.07 6.71
N ASN A 13 -3.87 -8.45 5.77
CA ASN A 13 -3.56 -7.13 5.25
C ASN A 13 -3.87 -5.98 6.23
N ALA A 14 -4.49 -6.26 7.38
CA ALA A 14 -4.60 -5.32 8.49
C ALA A 14 -3.29 -5.20 9.30
N GLY A 15 -2.44 -6.24 9.28
CA GLY A 15 -1.13 -6.24 9.97
C GLY A 15 -1.17 -6.49 11.47
N ASP A 16 -2.30 -6.99 12.00
CA ASP A 16 -2.42 -7.46 13.39
C ASP A 16 -2.19 -8.97 13.44
N ASP A 17 -0.92 -9.37 13.59
CA ASP A 17 -0.51 -10.78 13.59
C ASP A 17 -1.13 -11.58 14.73
N ASP A 18 -1.30 -10.94 15.90
CA ASP A 18 -1.88 -11.56 17.08
C ASP A 18 -3.34 -11.93 16.84
N ALA A 19 -4.14 -11.00 16.31
CA ALA A 19 -5.53 -11.23 15.96
C ALA A 19 -5.68 -12.21 14.79
N LEU A 20 -4.80 -12.13 13.79
CA LEU A 20 -4.76 -13.06 12.65
C LEU A 20 -4.57 -14.50 13.13
N VAL A 21 -3.53 -14.74 13.93
CA VAL A 21 -3.15 -16.07 14.41
C VAL A 21 -4.24 -16.64 15.32
N GLU A 22 -4.77 -15.84 16.25
CA GLU A 22 -5.84 -16.27 17.16
C GLU A 22 -7.11 -16.69 16.42
N ARG A 23 -7.50 -15.88 15.43
CA ARG A 23 -8.74 -16.08 14.68
C ARG A 23 -8.65 -17.26 13.72
N TYR A 24 -7.55 -17.38 12.98
CA TYR A 24 -7.52 -18.25 11.79
C TYR A 24 -6.71 -19.53 11.93
N PHE A 25 -5.87 -19.72 12.97
CA PHE A 25 -5.04 -20.92 13.11
C PHE A 25 -5.52 -21.81 14.26
N THR A 26 -5.41 -23.12 14.15
CA THR A 26 -5.60 -24.02 15.32
C THR A 26 -4.48 -23.83 16.33
N GLU A 27 -4.67 -24.27 17.58
CA GLU A 27 -3.65 -24.14 18.63
C GLU A 27 -2.36 -24.89 18.26
N ASP A 28 -2.49 -26.03 17.57
CA ASP A 28 -1.45 -26.95 17.14
C ASP A 28 -1.05 -26.78 15.67
N ALA A 29 -1.40 -25.64 15.06
CA ALA A 29 -1.20 -25.42 13.64
C ALA A 29 0.26 -25.59 13.20
N ARG A 30 0.47 -26.06 11.96
CA ARG A 30 1.81 -26.27 11.40
C ARG A 30 2.08 -25.33 10.24
N PHE A 31 3.24 -24.70 10.21
CA PHE A 31 3.72 -23.91 9.07
C PHE A 31 5.01 -24.55 8.58
N SER A 32 5.02 -25.08 7.35
CA SER A 32 6.27 -25.40 6.65
C SER A 32 6.54 -24.46 5.47
N GLY A 33 7.61 -23.68 5.55
CA GLY A 33 8.12 -22.82 4.46
C GLY A 33 9.43 -23.36 3.90
N SER A 34 10.00 -22.67 2.91
CA SER A 34 11.28 -23.05 2.28
C SER A 34 12.44 -23.19 3.28
N SER A 35 12.41 -22.44 4.39
CA SER A 35 13.50 -22.38 5.38
C SER A 35 13.01 -22.50 6.84
N VAL A 36 11.73 -22.76 7.07
CA VAL A 36 11.12 -22.80 8.41
C VAL A 36 10.16 -23.98 8.53
N ASP A 37 10.11 -24.58 9.71
CA ASP A 37 9.08 -25.56 10.10
C ASP A 37 8.65 -25.22 11.53
N LEU A 38 7.45 -24.64 11.67
CA LEU A 38 6.91 -24.07 12.91
C LEU A 38 5.71 -24.87 13.39
N ARG A 39 5.53 -24.93 14.71
CA ARG A 39 4.46 -25.68 15.39
C ARG A 39 3.77 -24.84 16.45
N GLY A 40 2.46 -24.77 16.32
CA GLY A 40 1.56 -24.05 17.21
C GLY A 40 1.55 -22.54 16.98
N ARG A 41 0.54 -21.89 17.57
CA ARG A 41 0.32 -20.44 17.41
C ARG A 41 1.49 -19.58 17.88
N GLU A 42 2.18 -19.99 18.94
CA GLU A 42 3.27 -19.21 19.53
C GLU A 42 4.47 -19.08 18.57
N GLU A 43 4.92 -20.18 17.97
CA GLU A 43 6.03 -20.15 17.00
C GLU A 43 5.64 -19.40 15.74
N ILE A 44 4.40 -19.57 15.25
CA ILE A 44 3.89 -18.84 14.09
C ILE A 44 3.84 -17.33 14.36
N ARG A 45 3.34 -16.91 15.53
CA ARG A 45 3.28 -15.50 15.93
C ARG A 45 4.67 -14.89 16.07
N ALA A 46 5.59 -15.59 16.72
CA ALA A 46 6.97 -15.12 16.86
C ALA A 46 7.65 -14.94 15.50
N PHE A 47 7.42 -15.87 14.57
CA PHE A 47 7.92 -15.77 13.20
C PHE A 47 7.32 -14.57 12.46
N LEU A 48 6.00 -14.35 12.53
CA LEU A 48 5.35 -13.22 11.85
C LEU A 48 5.85 -11.88 12.41
N HIS A 49 5.96 -11.72 13.73
CA HIS A 49 6.54 -10.51 14.33
C HIS A 49 7.97 -10.26 13.87
N GLN A 50 8.79 -11.30 13.73
CA GLN A 50 10.15 -11.16 13.20
C GLN A 50 10.15 -10.81 11.70
N ALA A 51 9.29 -11.45 10.91
CA ALA A 51 9.20 -11.24 9.47
C ALA A 51 8.69 -9.83 9.12
N HIS A 52 7.76 -9.29 9.94
CA HIS A 52 7.17 -7.97 9.78
C HIS A 52 7.91 -6.84 10.51
N ASP A 53 8.92 -7.15 11.32
CA ASP A 53 9.80 -6.11 11.85
C ASP A 53 10.42 -5.34 10.67
N GLY A 54 10.37 -4.01 10.71
CA GLY A 54 10.85 -3.14 9.62
C GLY A 54 10.28 -3.40 8.21
N ILE A 55 9.25 -4.25 8.05
CA ILE A 55 8.69 -4.69 6.78
C ILE A 55 7.16 -4.69 6.84
N ARG A 56 6.51 -3.94 5.96
CA ARG A 56 5.08 -4.09 5.70
C ARG A 56 4.87 -5.14 4.64
N GLU A 57 4.36 -6.30 5.04
CA GLU A 57 3.94 -7.38 4.14
C GLU A 57 2.47 -7.22 3.73
N THR A 58 2.13 -7.44 2.47
CA THR A 58 0.75 -7.39 2.00
C THR A 58 0.54 -8.45 0.93
N MET A 59 -0.44 -9.33 1.15
CA MET A 59 -0.80 -10.37 0.20
C MET A 59 -1.81 -9.86 -0.83
N ARG A 60 -1.64 -10.30 -2.08
CA ARG A 60 -2.57 -10.13 -3.20
C ARG A 60 -2.85 -11.52 -3.79
N PRO A 61 -3.89 -12.22 -3.34
CA PRO A 61 -4.28 -13.51 -3.92
C PRO A 61 -4.62 -13.34 -5.41
N GLN A 62 -3.96 -14.12 -6.27
CA GLN A 62 -4.20 -14.13 -7.71
C GLN A 62 -5.21 -15.22 -8.10
N VAL A 63 -5.07 -16.39 -7.47
CA VAL A 63 -5.96 -17.53 -7.64
C VAL A 63 -6.16 -18.18 -6.29
N VAL A 64 -7.40 -18.47 -5.94
CA VAL A 64 -7.76 -19.24 -4.74
C VAL A 64 -8.70 -20.36 -5.15
N THR A 65 -8.36 -21.59 -4.77
CA THR A 65 -9.20 -22.77 -5.03
C THR A 65 -9.42 -23.54 -3.73
N ARG A 66 -10.60 -24.15 -3.60
CA ARG A 66 -10.96 -24.94 -2.42
C ARG A 66 -11.55 -26.28 -2.84
N SER A 67 -11.12 -27.34 -2.17
CA SER A 67 -11.70 -28.68 -2.25
C SER A 67 -11.84 -29.25 -0.84
N GLY A 68 -13.07 -29.26 -0.31
CA GLY A 68 -13.33 -29.66 1.07
C GLY A 68 -12.58 -28.79 2.09
N THR A 69 -11.72 -29.42 2.88
CA THR A 69 -10.84 -28.78 3.88
C THR A 69 -9.50 -28.32 3.31
N HIS A 70 -9.24 -28.50 2.02
CA HIS A 70 -7.99 -28.06 1.40
C HIS A 70 -8.22 -26.77 0.61
N VAL A 71 -7.35 -25.79 0.82
CA VAL A 71 -7.31 -24.55 0.04
C VAL A 71 -5.93 -24.43 -0.58
N ALA A 72 -5.87 -24.00 -1.84
CA ALA A 72 -4.61 -23.64 -2.49
C ALA A 72 -4.73 -22.23 -3.06
N ALA A 73 -3.70 -21.43 -2.86
CA ALA A 73 -3.64 -20.06 -3.32
C ALA A 73 -2.31 -19.76 -4.03
N GLU A 74 -2.39 -19.13 -5.19
CA GLU A 74 -1.28 -18.37 -5.75
C GLU A 74 -1.42 -16.93 -5.29
N ILE A 75 -0.36 -16.38 -4.70
CA ILE A 75 -0.39 -15.09 -4.02
C ILE A 75 0.82 -14.29 -4.49
N ASP A 76 0.62 -13.04 -4.90
CA ASP A 76 1.71 -12.09 -4.99
C ASP A 76 1.77 -11.31 -3.68
N THR A 77 2.92 -11.33 -3.02
CA THR A 77 3.10 -10.61 -1.75
C THR A 77 4.06 -9.46 -1.96
N ASP A 78 3.60 -8.26 -1.64
CA ASP A 78 4.40 -7.05 -1.66
C ASP A 78 5.04 -6.85 -0.28
N PHE A 79 6.35 -6.66 -0.27
CA PHE A 79 7.14 -6.35 0.92
C PHE A 79 7.71 -4.94 0.77
N GLN A 80 7.26 -4.04 1.63
CA GLN A 80 7.75 -2.68 1.68
C GLN A 80 8.60 -2.48 2.94
N ALA A 81 9.83 -1.99 2.77
CA ALA A 81 10.71 -1.72 3.88
C ALA A 81 10.34 -0.39 4.57
N THR A 82 10.01 -0.44 5.86
CA THR A 82 9.77 0.78 6.67
C THR A 82 11.07 1.32 7.28
N GLU A 83 12.12 0.49 7.29
CA GLU A 83 13.50 0.78 7.70
C GLU A 83 14.48 0.08 6.74
N ASP A 84 15.78 0.34 6.83
CA ASP A 84 16.75 -0.40 6.01
C ASP A 84 16.83 -1.86 6.45
N ARG A 85 16.69 -2.80 5.52
CA ARG A 85 16.73 -4.25 5.75
C ARG A 85 17.75 -4.91 4.79
N PRO A 86 19.06 -4.77 5.08
CA PRO A 86 20.11 -5.31 4.21
C PRO A 86 20.11 -6.85 4.15
N ASP A 87 19.63 -7.51 5.21
CA ASP A 87 19.59 -8.96 5.35
C ASP A 87 18.20 -9.56 5.06
N PHE A 88 17.34 -8.82 4.36
CA PHE A 88 15.99 -9.30 4.04
C PHE A 88 16.03 -10.57 3.18
N VAL A 89 15.18 -11.54 3.51
CA VAL A 89 15.24 -12.92 2.97
C VAL A 89 15.08 -12.99 1.45
N PHE A 90 14.43 -11.99 0.83
CA PHE A 90 14.25 -11.90 -0.61
C PHE A 90 15.20 -10.92 -1.31
N GLY A 91 16.27 -10.54 -0.62
CA GLY A 91 17.31 -9.60 -1.07
C GLY A 91 17.25 -8.28 -0.30
N PRO A 92 18.37 -7.52 -0.24
CA PRO A 92 18.43 -6.24 0.48
C PRO A 92 17.33 -5.28 0.03
N LEU A 93 16.71 -4.59 1.00
CA LEU A 93 15.74 -3.52 0.75
C LEU A 93 16.12 -2.29 1.58
N ALA A 94 16.33 -1.15 0.93
CA ALA A 94 16.46 0.13 1.63
C ALA A 94 15.09 0.64 2.09
N ARG A 95 15.06 1.52 3.09
CA ARG A 95 13.84 2.16 3.57
C ARG A 95 13.05 2.79 2.41
N GLY A 96 11.77 2.45 2.35
CA GLY A 96 10.83 2.90 1.32
C GLY A 96 10.82 2.02 0.07
N GLU A 97 11.83 1.17 -0.15
CA GLU A 97 11.83 0.25 -1.29
C GLU A 97 10.77 -0.84 -1.13
N LEU A 98 10.36 -1.38 -2.27
CA LEU A 98 9.36 -2.43 -2.38
C LEU A 98 9.88 -3.55 -3.28
N THR A 99 9.59 -4.78 -2.90
CA THR A 99 9.74 -5.95 -3.77
C THR A 99 8.48 -6.80 -3.70
N THR A 100 8.19 -7.52 -4.79
CA THR A 100 7.07 -8.46 -4.84
C THR A 100 7.61 -9.88 -5.01
N VAL A 101 7.08 -10.81 -4.24
CA VAL A 101 7.43 -12.23 -4.32
C VAL A 101 6.16 -13.03 -4.56
N LYS A 102 6.20 -13.97 -5.51
CA LYS A 102 5.10 -14.91 -5.69
C LYS A 102 5.23 -16.06 -4.70
N PHE A 103 4.12 -16.42 -4.09
CA PHE A 103 3.92 -17.56 -3.23
C PHE A 103 2.92 -18.53 -3.86
N PHE A 104 3.16 -19.82 -3.64
CA PHE A 104 2.15 -20.86 -3.77
C PHE A 104 1.95 -21.47 -2.40
N VAL A 105 0.75 -21.30 -1.86
CA VAL A 105 0.41 -21.69 -0.49
C VAL A 105 -0.71 -22.71 -0.50
N THR A 106 -0.50 -23.82 0.21
CA THR A 106 -1.54 -24.80 0.49
C THR A 106 -1.92 -24.71 1.96
N TYR A 107 -3.21 -24.76 2.23
CA TYR A 107 -3.79 -24.74 3.57
C TYR A 107 -4.61 -26.01 3.75
N GLU A 108 -4.42 -26.68 4.88
CA GLU A 108 -5.31 -27.70 5.40
C GLU A 108 -6.10 -27.10 6.54
N LEU A 109 -7.41 -27.07 6.41
CA LEU A 109 -8.34 -26.65 7.45
C LEU A 109 -8.61 -27.81 8.41
N ASP A 110 -8.98 -27.47 9.64
CA ASP A 110 -9.48 -28.41 10.64
C ASP A 110 -10.74 -29.16 10.14
N PRO A 111 -11.16 -30.26 10.81
CA PRO A 111 -12.31 -31.04 10.36
C PRO A 111 -13.62 -30.25 10.25
N ALA A 112 -13.76 -29.15 11.00
CA ALA A 112 -14.90 -28.25 10.91
C ALA A 112 -14.80 -27.28 9.70
N GLY A 113 -13.63 -27.15 9.08
CA GLY A 113 -13.39 -26.28 7.93
C GLY A 113 -13.40 -24.80 8.29
N GLU A 114 -12.97 -24.46 9.50
CA GLU A 114 -13.04 -23.12 10.08
C GLU A 114 -11.65 -22.50 10.32
N LYS A 115 -10.67 -23.31 10.73
CA LYS A 115 -9.31 -22.83 11.06
C LYS A 115 -8.25 -23.59 10.30
N ILE A 116 -7.13 -22.92 10.04
CA ILE A 116 -5.93 -23.47 9.40
C ILE A 116 -5.22 -24.37 10.42
N ALA A 117 -5.18 -25.67 10.13
CA ALA A 117 -4.44 -26.67 10.90
C ALA A 117 -3.04 -26.90 10.33
N ALA A 118 -2.85 -26.73 9.02
CA ALA A 118 -1.53 -26.70 8.42
C ALA A 118 -1.47 -25.71 7.24
N LEU A 119 -0.31 -25.11 7.06
CA LEU A 119 0.04 -24.29 5.91
C LEU A 119 1.40 -24.72 5.39
N ARG A 120 1.53 -24.80 4.06
CA ARG A 120 2.82 -24.96 3.38
C ARG A 120 2.97 -23.92 2.31
N ALA A 121 4.11 -23.24 2.30
CA ALA A 121 4.41 -22.16 1.37
C ALA A 121 5.67 -22.46 0.57
N ALA A 122 5.58 -22.27 -0.74
CA ALA A 122 6.71 -22.22 -1.67
C ALA A 122 6.78 -20.83 -2.31
N THR A 123 8.00 -20.37 -2.62
CA THR A 123 8.24 -19.03 -3.17
C THR A 123 9.05 -19.09 -4.45
N TRP A 124 8.78 -18.15 -5.36
CA TRP A 124 9.69 -17.83 -6.48
C TRP A 124 10.74 -16.82 -6.03
N LYS A 125 11.73 -16.54 -6.90
CA LYS A 125 12.63 -15.40 -6.68
C LYS A 125 11.83 -14.09 -6.73
N ALA A 126 12.30 -13.07 -6.01
CA ALA A 126 11.75 -11.73 -6.08
C ALA A 126 11.58 -11.26 -7.54
N GLY A 127 10.40 -10.69 -7.84
CA GLY A 127 10.00 -10.22 -9.17
C GLY A 127 9.74 -11.33 -10.21
N GLN A 128 10.00 -12.60 -9.92
CA GLN A 128 9.81 -13.68 -10.87
C GLN A 128 8.36 -14.14 -10.91
N GLY A 129 7.75 -14.04 -12.09
CA GLY A 129 6.40 -14.54 -12.35
C GLY A 129 5.27 -13.75 -11.71
N VAL A 130 5.58 -12.70 -10.92
CA VAL A 130 4.59 -11.85 -10.26
C VAL A 130 3.66 -11.19 -11.27
N SER A 131 2.37 -11.11 -10.94
CA SER A 131 1.39 -10.43 -11.76
C SER A 131 1.59 -8.90 -11.65
N PRO A 132 1.27 -8.13 -12.71
CA PRO A 132 1.31 -6.68 -12.65
C PRO A 132 0.48 -6.17 -11.48
N ALA A 133 1.06 -5.32 -10.64
CA ALA A 133 0.34 -4.71 -9.53
C ALA A 133 -0.87 -3.92 -10.08
N PRO A 134 -2.06 -4.04 -9.46
CA PRO A 134 -3.25 -3.39 -9.95
C PRO A 134 -3.06 -1.87 -10.00
N THR A 135 -3.68 -1.25 -11.00
CA THR A 135 -3.72 0.21 -11.18
C THR A 135 -5.13 0.76 -11.04
N ARG A 136 -6.11 -0.13 -10.85
CA ARG A 136 -7.53 0.19 -10.74
C ARG A 136 -7.91 0.38 -9.28
N ILE A 137 -8.24 1.61 -8.93
CA ILE A 137 -8.73 1.99 -7.62
C ILE A 137 -10.25 1.80 -7.59
N THR A 138 -10.71 0.99 -6.65
CA THR A 138 -12.13 0.69 -6.42
C THR A 138 -12.37 0.53 -4.92
N PRO A 139 -13.64 0.50 -4.45
CA PRO A 139 -13.96 0.33 -3.03
C PRO A 139 -13.61 -1.06 -2.45
N THR A 140 -13.23 -2.02 -3.30
CA THR A 140 -12.81 -3.37 -2.90
C THR A 140 -11.46 -3.34 -2.16
N ALA A 141 -11.11 -4.40 -1.43
CA ALA A 141 -9.81 -4.50 -0.75
C ALA A 141 -8.63 -4.30 -1.74
N ALA A 142 -8.65 -4.98 -2.88
CA ALA A 142 -7.63 -4.84 -3.92
C ALA A 142 -7.58 -3.41 -4.51
N GLY A 143 -8.74 -2.78 -4.72
CA GLY A 143 -8.81 -1.40 -5.20
C GLY A 143 -8.31 -0.37 -4.20
N ARG A 144 -8.61 -0.56 -2.91
CA ARG A 144 -8.04 0.26 -1.82
C ARG A 144 -6.53 0.11 -1.75
N ARG A 145 -6.04 -1.12 -1.93
CA ARG A 145 -4.59 -1.36 -1.98
C ARG A 145 -3.93 -0.66 -3.16
N ALA A 146 -4.55 -0.70 -4.34
CA ALA A 146 -4.03 0.03 -5.50
C ALA A 146 -3.84 1.54 -5.21
N PHE A 147 -4.74 2.16 -4.42
CA PHE A 147 -4.55 3.55 -4.02
C PHE A 147 -3.37 3.75 -3.05
N LEU A 148 -3.17 2.84 -2.10
CA LEU A 148 -1.99 2.89 -1.23
C LEU A 148 -0.70 2.71 -2.04
N ASP A 149 -0.69 1.80 -3.02
CA ASP A 149 0.44 1.60 -3.92
C ASP A 149 0.73 2.87 -4.75
N TYR A 150 -0.31 3.62 -5.15
CA TYR A 150 -0.16 4.93 -5.75
C TYR A 150 0.57 5.91 -4.81
N LEU A 151 0.11 6.06 -3.56
CA LEU A 151 0.75 6.95 -2.57
C LEU A 151 2.21 6.55 -2.27
N ILE A 152 2.48 5.25 -2.19
CA ILE A 152 3.82 4.70 -2.02
C ILE A 152 4.69 5.05 -3.23
N SER A 153 4.18 4.83 -4.44
CA SER A 153 4.93 5.13 -5.67
C SER A 153 5.25 6.62 -5.83
N LEU A 154 4.36 7.50 -5.35
CA LEU A 154 4.63 8.93 -5.27
C LEU A 154 5.71 9.24 -4.22
N SER A 155 5.58 8.67 -3.02
CA SER A 155 6.48 8.96 -1.89
C SER A 155 7.91 8.42 -2.11
N THR A 156 8.05 7.38 -2.92
CA THR A 156 9.33 6.77 -3.30
C THR A 156 9.92 7.36 -4.58
N ALA A 157 9.31 8.42 -5.12
CA ALA A 157 9.70 9.04 -6.38
C ALA A 157 9.76 8.06 -7.57
N ASN A 158 8.90 7.04 -7.59
CA ASN A 158 8.85 6.04 -8.65
C ASN A 158 8.13 6.61 -9.90
N THR A 159 8.89 7.36 -10.70
CA THR A 159 8.38 8.07 -11.90
C THR A 159 7.90 7.18 -13.03
N GLU A 160 8.09 5.87 -12.94
CA GLU A 160 7.53 4.89 -13.88
C GLU A 160 6.20 4.33 -13.38
N ARG A 161 6.01 4.22 -12.05
CA ARG A 161 4.87 3.52 -11.46
C ARG A 161 3.67 4.42 -11.17
N PHE A 162 3.86 5.59 -10.55
CA PHE A 162 2.72 6.44 -10.20
C PHE A 162 1.91 6.91 -11.42
N PRO A 163 2.50 7.17 -12.61
CA PRO A 163 1.72 7.58 -13.78
C PRO A 163 0.75 6.50 -14.26
N LEU A 164 1.00 5.23 -13.94
CA LEU A 164 0.14 4.12 -14.36
C LEU A 164 -1.23 4.12 -13.69
N PHE A 165 -1.44 4.93 -12.63
CA PHE A 165 -2.72 5.09 -11.96
C PHE A 165 -3.58 6.19 -12.58
N TYR A 166 -3.03 7.02 -13.47
CA TYR A 166 -3.75 8.10 -14.12
C TYR A 166 -4.63 7.60 -15.25
N ALA A 167 -5.74 8.29 -15.46
CA ALA A 167 -6.51 8.28 -16.68
C ALA A 167 -5.84 9.23 -17.69
N ASP A 168 -6.13 9.04 -18.98
CA ASP A 168 -5.54 9.86 -20.05
C ASP A 168 -5.97 11.34 -19.92
N ASP A 169 -7.12 11.60 -19.30
CA ASP A 169 -7.73 12.91 -19.06
C ASP A 169 -7.38 13.52 -17.69
N ILE A 170 -6.34 13.04 -16.99
CA ILE A 170 -5.94 13.55 -15.68
C ILE A 170 -5.73 15.08 -15.67
N GLU A 171 -6.41 15.76 -14.74
CA GLU A 171 -6.13 17.15 -14.36
C GLU A 171 -5.60 17.21 -12.92
N LEU A 172 -4.42 17.80 -12.73
CA LEU A 172 -3.84 18.08 -11.42
C LEU A 172 -3.84 19.59 -11.17
N THR A 173 -4.57 20.03 -10.15
CA THR A 173 -4.63 21.44 -9.75
C THR A 173 -3.68 21.70 -8.60
N LEU A 174 -2.65 22.54 -8.83
CA LEU A 174 -1.69 22.96 -7.82
C LEU A 174 -1.73 24.48 -7.65
N PRO A 175 -1.71 25.02 -6.40
CA PRO A 175 -1.65 26.46 -6.18
C PRO A 175 -0.44 27.16 -6.82
N SER A 176 0.70 26.45 -6.92
CA SER A 176 1.97 27.01 -7.40
C SER A 176 2.09 27.11 -8.92
N VAL A 177 1.41 26.23 -9.68
CA VAL A 177 1.58 26.10 -11.13
C VAL A 177 0.28 26.06 -11.92
N GLY A 178 -0.88 26.14 -11.26
CA GLY A 178 -2.19 26.04 -11.89
C GLY A 178 -2.58 24.61 -12.23
N VAL A 179 -3.22 24.41 -13.39
CA VAL A 179 -3.73 23.10 -13.81
C VAL A 179 -2.78 22.43 -14.80
N LEU A 180 -2.28 21.25 -14.43
CA LEU A 180 -1.53 20.35 -15.30
C LEU A 180 -2.50 19.34 -15.93
N ARG A 181 -2.36 19.09 -17.24
CA ARG A 181 -3.28 18.23 -18.00
C ARG A 181 -2.56 17.08 -18.69
N GLY A 182 -3.09 15.88 -18.52
CA GLY A 182 -2.57 14.65 -19.09
C GLY A 182 -1.43 14.04 -18.27
N PRO A 183 -1.25 12.71 -18.38
CA PRO A 183 -0.32 11.97 -17.52
C PRO A 183 1.13 12.41 -17.72
N ASP A 184 1.53 12.77 -18.95
CA ASP A 184 2.88 13.22 -19.25
C ASP A 184 3.23 14.55 -18.58
N ALA A 185 2.31 15.51 -18.55
CA ALA A 185 2.54 16.80 -17.91
C ALA A 185 2.69 16.65 -16.39
N VAL A 186 1.83 15.83 -15.78
CA VAL A 186 1.88 15.51 -14.34
C VAL A 186 3.18 14.77 -14.01
N ALA A 187 3.53 13.73 -14.78
CA ALA A 187 4.75 12.96 -14.56
C ALA A 187 6.02 13.80 -14.75
N ALA A 188 6.05 14.69 -15.75
CA ALA A 188 7.18 15.59 -15.99
C ALA A 188 7.37 16.59 -14.84
N PHE A 189 6.27 17.11 -14.29
CA PHE A 189 6.30 17.98 -13.11
C PHE A 189 6.95 17.28 -11.92
N TYR A 190 6.44 16.10 -11.53
CA TYR A 190 6.97 15.35 -10.40
C TYR A 190 8.40 14.87 -10.64
N ARG A 191 8.75 14.44 -11.86
CA ARG A 191 10.13 14.06 -12.20
C ARG A 191 11.11 15.21 -11.99
N LYS A 192 10.74 16.43 -12.40
CA LYS A 192 11.56 17.63 -12.17
C LYS A 192 11.63 17.95 -10.67
N MET A 193 10.50 17.92 -9.97
CA MET A 193 10.45 18.18 -8.53
C MET A 193 11.37 17.21 -7.76
N PHE A 194 11.32 15.92 -8.09
CA PHE A 194 12.14 14.88 -7.47
C PHE A 194 13.64 14.96 -7.79
N GLN A 195 14.10 15.88 -8.63
CA GLN A 195 15.53 16.17 -8.74
C GLN A 195 16.05 16.99 -7.54
N THR A 196 15.16 17.71 -6.84
CA THR A 196 15.53 18.65 -5.78
C THR A 196 14.95 18.30 -4.42
N VAL A 197 13.79 17.66 -4.37
CA VAL A 197 13.12 17.28 -3.13
C VAL A 197 12.62 15.84 -3.15
N ARG A 198 12.24 15.30 -1.99
CA ARG A 198 11.43 14.10 -1.83
C ARG A 198 10.15 14.48 -1.15
N GLU A 199 9.04 13.97 -1.65
CA GLU A 199 7.73 14.11 -1.04
C GLU A 199 7.39 12.81 -0.34
N ASN A 200 6.88 12.87 0.88
CA ASN A 200 6.35 11.72 1.61
C ASN A 200 4.92 12.06 2.03
N VAL A 201 3.96 11.20 1.70
CA VAL A 201 2.56 11.39 2.04
C VAL A 201 2.19 10.43 3.17
N THR A 202 1.76 10.97 4.30
CA THR A 202 1.16 10.20 5.40
C THR A 202 -0.36 10.35 5.32
N ALA A 203 -1.05 9.26 5.00
CA ALA A 203 -2.51 9.22 4.98
C ALA A 203 -3.06 9.01 6.40
N HIS A 204 -3.94 9.92 6.85
CA HIS A 204 -4.62 9.84 8.14
C HIS A 204 -6.02 9.24 8.02
N ALA A 205 -6.71 9.58 6.93
CA ALA A 205 -8.01 9.02 6.60
C ALA A 205 -8.16 8.89 5.09
N VAL A 206 -8.72 7.76 4.64
CA VAL A 206 -8.98 7.48 3.23
C VAL A 206 -10.41 6.96 3.07
N ILE A 207 -11.20 7.64 2.25
CA ILE A 207 -12.55 7.22 1.86
C ILE A 207 -12.54 7.00 0.35
N ILE A 208 -12.88 5.79 -0.10
CA ILE A 208 -12.88 5.42 -1.52
C ILE A 208 -14.28 4.96 -1.92
N ASP A 209 -14.83 5.57 -2.96
CA ASP A 209 -15.99 5.06 -3.68
C ASP A 209 -15.62 4.75 -5.16
N LYS A 210 -16.62 4.44 -5.99
CA LYS A 210 -16.41 4.13 -7.43
C LYS A 210 -16.11 5.36 -8.31
N HIS A 211 -16.29 6.56 -7.79
CA HIS A 211 -16.21 7.85 -8.48
C HIS A 211 -15.07 8.73 -7.97
N GLY A 212 -14.56 8.48 -6.78
CA GLY A 212 -13.54 9.34 -6.20
C GLY A 212 -12.95 8.82 -4.89
N ILE A 213 -12.00 9.61 -4.39
CA ILE A 213 -11.30 9.38 -3.13
C ILE A 213 -11.24 10.70 -2.37
N ALA A 214 -11.52 10.66 -1.08
CA ALA A 214 -11.19 11.74 -0.16
C ALA A 214 -10.06 11.28 0.75
N LEU A 215 -8.99 12.07 0.80
CA LEU A 215 -7.78 11.80 1.57
C LEU A 215 -7.52 12.98 2.53
N GLU A 216 -7.42 12.68 3.82
CA GLU A 216 -6.78 13.57 4.79
C GLU A 216 -5.33 13.11 4.94
N ALA A 217 -4.36 13.99 4.68
CA ALA A 217 -2.95 13.63 4.70
C ALA A 217 -2.06 14.76 5.21
N THR A 218 -0.90 14.37 5.75
CA THR A 218 0.25 15.27 5.90
C THR A 218 1.25 14.96 4.80
N THR A 219 1.67 15.98 4.08
CA THR A 219 2.74 15.88 3.09
C THR A 219 4.01 16.51 3.65
N ARG A 220 5.06 15.70 3.79
CA ARG A 220 6.41 16.15 4.14
C ARG A 220 7.27 16.24 2.90
N ILE A 221 7.84 17.41 2.65
CA ILE A 221 8.77 17.63 1.55
C ILE A 221 10.15 17.90 2.12
N THR A 222 11.13 17.07 1.75
CA THR A 222 12.53 17.13 2.21
C THR A 222 13.45 17.45 1.05
N ALA A 223 14.28 18.47 1.18
CA ALA A 223 15.27 18.81 0.16
C ALA A 223 16.39 17.75 0.10
N VAL A 224 16.65 17.19 -1.09
CA VAL A 224 17.79 16.28 -1.32
C VAL A 224 19.06 17.02 -1.74
N VAL A 225 18.89 18.25 -2.25
CA VAL A 225 19.91 19.26 -2.52
C VAL A 225 19.32 20.62 -2.16
N ASP A 226 20.15 21.66 -2.03
CA ASP A 226 19.66 23.02 -1.77
C ASP A 226 18.61 23.44 -2.82
N ALA A 227 17.46 23.90 -2.34
CA ALA A 227 16.31 24.30 -3.14
C ALA A 227 15.88 25.74 -2.76
N PRO A 228 16.66 26.76 -3.15
CA PRO A 228 16.40 28.16 -2.76
C PRO A 228 15.11 28.73 -3.37
N ASP A 229 14.66 28.17 -4.50
CA ASP A 229 13.49 28.64 -5.25
C ASP A 229 12.27 27.74 -5.05
N PHE A 230 12.23 26.93 -3.98
CA PHE A 230 11.13 25.99 -3.78
C PHE A 230 9.80 26.74 -3.48
N PRO A 231 8.66 26.39 -4.12
CA PRO A 231 7.45 27.23 -4.11
C PRO A 231 6.83 27.52 -2.74
N VAL A 232 7.12 26.71 -1.72
CA VAL A 232 6.63 26.89 -0.35
C VAL A 232 7.71 27.45 0.61
N GLY A 233 8.82 27.95 0.05
CA GLY A 233 9.93 28.58 0.77
C GLY A 233 11.27 27.89 0.51
N PRO A 234 12.40 28.60 0.63
CA PRO A 234 13.73 28.04 0.43
C PRO A 234 14.02 26.91 1.43
N LEU A 235 14.63 25.83 0.95
CA LEU A 235 15.08 24.70 1.79
C LEU A 235 16.56 24.41 1.53
N ARG A 236 17.36 24.23 2.57
CA ARG A 236 18.70 23.64 2.45
C ARG A 236 18.61 22.11 2.35
N GLN A 237 19.62 21.47 1.79
CA GLN A 237 19.72 20.01 1.79
C GLN A 237 19.45 19.42 3.18
N GLY A 238 18.53 18.47 3.27
CA GLY A 238 18.08 17.81 4.50
C GLY A 238 16.99 18.56 5.27
N GLU A 239 16.77 19.85 5.02
CA GLU A 239 15.64 20.58 5.61
C GLU A 239 14.31 20.08 5.02
N SER A 240 13.25 20.18 5.82
CA SER A 240 11.92 19.72 5.45
C SER A 240 10.85 20.74 5.79
N VAL A 241 9.78 20.73 5.01
CA VAL A 241 8.52 21.44 5.29
C VAL A 241 7.38 20.43 5.31
N GLU A 242 6.41 20.64 6.19
CA GLU A 242 5.20 19.82 6.26
C GLU A 242 3.97 20.68 6.03
N ASN A 243 2.98 20.11 5.34
CA ASN A 243 1.69 20.73 5.14
C ASN A 243 0.60 19.67 5.27
N ASP A 244 -0.47 20.01 5.97
CA ASP A 244 -1.66 19.19 6.04
C ASP A 244 -2.61 19.54 4.91
N TYR A 245 -3.17 18.53 4.26
CA TYR A 245 -4.05 18.67 3.11
C TYR A 245 -5.31 17.82 3.23
N PHE A 246 -6.40 18.36 2.69
CA PHE A 246 -7.49 17.56 2.16
C PHE A 246 -7.29 17.43 0.65
N ILE A 247 -7.24 16.19 0.17
CA ILE A 247 -7.01 15.87 -1.24
C ILE A 247 -8.21 15.09 -1.76
N HIS A 248 -8.79 15.58 -2.85
CA HIS A 248 -9.87 14.93 -3.57
C HIS A 248 -9.34 14.39 -4.89
N TYR A 249 -9.53 13.08 -5.09
CA TYR A 249 -9.25 12.42 -6.36
C TYR A 249 -10.56 12.11 -7.08
N GLY A 250 -10.65 12.48 -8.35
CA GLY A 250 -11.69 11.96 -9.26
C GLY A 250 -11.25 10.63 -9.87
N LEU A 251 -12.20 9.70 -10.05
CA LEU A 251 -11.96 8.42 -10.71
C LEU A 251 -12.79 8.28 -11.98
N HIS A 252 -12.13 7.87 -13.06
CA HIS A 252 -12.72 7.41 -14.32
C HIS A 252 -12.28 5.97 -14.56
N ASP A 253 -13.22 5.02 -14.51
CA ASP A 253 -12.93 3.57 -14.62
C ASP A 253 -11.82 3.13 -13.64
N GLY A 254 -11.89 3.60 -12.38
CA GLY A 254 -10.89 3.29 -11.36
C GLY A 254 -9.49 3.85 -11.62
N ARG A 255 -9.32 4.76 -12.58
CA ARG A 255 -8.09 5.54 -12.79
C ARG A 255 -8.30 6.98 -12.33
N ILE A 256 -7.26 7.60 -11.79
CA ILE A 256 -7.33 8.98 -11.29
C ILE A 256 -7.41 9.92 -12.50
N ASN A 257 -8.49 10.70 -12.60
CA ASN A 257 -8.66 11.72 -13.64
C ASN A 257 -8.70 13.15 -13.11
N ARG A 258 -8.75 13.34 -11.79
CA ARG A 258 -8.64 14.66 -11.17
C ARG A 258 -7.90 14.57 -9.85
N ILE A 259 -7.06 15.55 -9.55
CA ILE A 259 -6.43 15.74 -8.24
C ILE A 259 -6.58 17.20 -7.87
N ASP A 260 -7.38 17.45 -6.83
CA ASP A 260 -7.51 18.76 -6.21
C ASP A 260 -7.05 18.67 -4.77
N LEU A 261 -6.20 19.60 -4.35
CA LEU A 261 -5.73 19.67 -2.97
C LEU A 261 -5.98 21.04 -2.39
N ALA A 262 -6.40 21.06 -1.12
CA ALA A 262 -6.61 22.26 -0.34
C ALA A 262 -5.83 22.13 0.98
N PRO A 263 -5.03 23.14 1.37
CA PRO A 263 -4.37 23.12 2.66
C PRO A 263 -5.44 23.07 3.77
N ARG A 264 -5.16 22.31 4.81
CA ARG A 264 -6.00 22.24 6.01
C ARG A 264 -5.92 23.59 6.74
N GLY A 265 -6.84 24.48 6.41
CA GLY A 265 -7.05 25.73 7.13
C GLY A 265 -8.07 25.56 8.26
N GLU A 266 -7.93 26.32 9.35
CA GLU A 266 -9.03 26.52 10.29
C GLU A 266 -10.11 27.39 9.64
N LEU A 267 -11.29 26.82 9.43
CA LEU A 267 -12.49 27.58 9.17
C LEU A 267 -12.96 28.20 10.50
N ARG A 268 -12.69 29.50 10.70
CA ARG A 268 -13.22 30.26 11.85
C ARG A 268 -14.55 30.90 11.48
N GLY A 269 -15.60 30.46 12.17
CA GLY A 269 -16.98 30.85 11.90
C GLY A 269 -17.39 32.22 12.42
N PRO A 270 -18.70 32.52 12.40
CA PRO A 270 -19.80 31.59 12.15
C PRO A 270 -20.04 31.32 10.65
N PHE A 271 -20.25 30.05 10.31
CA PHE A 271 -20.78 29.66 9.00
C PHE A 271 -22.29 29.45 9.15
N VAL A 272 -23.08 30.17 8.34
CA VAL A 272 -24.52 29.97 8.25
C VAL A 272 -24.77 29.24 6.94
N ALA A 273 -25.20 27.99 7.02
CA ALA A 273 -25.76 27.30 5.86
C ALA A 273 -27.19 27.82 5.68
N GLU A 274 -27.41 28.70 4.71
CA GLU A 274 -28.76 29.05 4.30
C GLU A 274 -29.35 27.89 3.49
N SER A 275 -30.48 27.36 3.94
CA SER A 275 -31.28 26.41 3.16
C SER A 275 -31.91 27.15 1.98
N ALA A 276 -31.60 26.73 0.76
CA ALA A 276 -32.41 27.04 -0.42
C ALA A 276 -33.65 26.14 -0.46
#